data_AF-A0A6M1LVA0-F1
#
_entry.id   AF-A0A6M1LVA0-F1
#
_cell.length_a   1.000
_cell.length_b   1.000
_cell.length_c   1.000
_cell.angle_alpha   90.00
_cell.angle_beta   90.00
_cell.angle_gamma   90.00
#
_symmetry.space_group_name_H-M   'P 1'
#
loop_
_entity.id
_entity.type
_entity.pdbx_description
1 polymer ?
#
loop_
_entity_poly.entity_id
_entity_poly.type
_entity_poly.pdbx_seq_one_letter_code
_entity_poly.pdbx_strand_id
1 'polypeptide(L)'
;MSQIAASSRPEARLAQRLLALDLTQLEASVLADVSTSTISRWLTYGETPTIKIAERLAAALECSVSDLGWRPTVAMRAQDAVVAVARARGIVVDSVRESRDMVRVVLLVPKREIERVRAARD
;
A
#
# COMPACT_ATOMS: atom_id res chain seq x y z
N MET A 1 20.40 13.30 -23.98
CA MET A 1 19.07 12.69 -23.79
C MET A 1 19.24 11.53 -22.83
N SER A 2 18.93 11.76 -21.55
CA SER A 2 19.33 10.88 -20.45
C SER A 2 18.57 9.55 -20.49
N GLN A 3 19.32 8.46 -20.70
CA GLN A 3 18.87 7.10 -20.43
C GLN A 3 18.67 6.98 -18.92
N ILE A 4 17.43 7.14 -18.46
CA ILE A 4 17.05 6.72 -17.11
C ILE A 4 17.10 5.19 -17.17
N ALA A 5 18.16 4.61 -16.60
CA ALA A 5 18.21 3.17 -16.37
C ALA A 5 16.92 2.79 -15.63
N ALA A 6 16.02 2.11 -16.34
CA ALA A 6 14.72 1.71 -15.84
C ALA A 6 14.94 0.79 -14.64
N SER A 7 14.92 1.36 -13.44
CA SER A 7 14.92 0.54 -12.23
C SER A 7 13.73 -0.41 -12.34
N SER A 8 14.00 -1.70 -12.32
CA SER A 8 12.95 -2.73 -12.45
C SER A 8 12.14 -2.87 -11.16
N ARG A 9 12.57 -2.19 -10.09
CA ARG A 9 11.99 -2.31 -8.76
C ARG A 9 10.90 -1.25 -8.52
N PRO A 10 9.72 -1.65 -8.00
CA PRO A 10 8.62 -0.73 -7.80
C PRO A 10 8.93 0.45 -6.87
N GLU A 11 9.70 0.21 -5.81
CA GLU A 11 10.07 1.25 -4.83
C GLU A 11 10.87 2.40 -5.47
N ALA A 12 11.77 2.07 -6.40
CA ALA A 12 12.60 3.05 -7.09
C ALA A 12 11.78 3.84 -8.14
N ARG A 13 10.82 3.20 -8.80
CA ARG A 13 9.90 3.85 -9.74
C ARG A 13 8.95 4.81 -9.02
N LEU A 14 8.41 4.41 -7.87
CA LEU A 14 7.59 5.28 -7.04
C LEU A 14 8.41 6.49 -6.57
N ALA A 15 9.62 6.27 -6.04
CA ALA A 15 10.51 7.35 -5.61
C ALA A 15 10.82 8.34 -6.74
N GLN A 16 11.15 7.82 -7.92
CA GLN A 16 11.41 8.65 -9.11
C GLN A 16 10.18 9.44 -9.54
N ARG A 17 8.98 8.85 -9.47
CA ARG A 17 7.75 9.55 -9.87
C ARG A 17 7.37 10.65 -8.89
N LEU A 18 7.51 10.41 -7.59
CA LEU A 18 7.31 11.44 -6.57
C LEU A 18 8.27 12.60 -6.77
N LEU A 19 9.56 12.32 -7.00
CA LEU A 19 10.57 13.34 -7.27
C LEU A 19 10.26 14.13 -8.56
N ALA A 20 9.83 13.45 -9.62
CA ALA A 20 9.51 14.10 -10.90
C ALA A 20 8.30 15.06 -10.82
N LEU A 21 7.42 14.84 -9.85
CA LEU A 21 6.23 15.67 -9.59
C LEU A 21 6.44 16.63 -8.41
N ASP A 22 7.65 16.68 -7.84
CA ASP A 22 8.00 17.47 -6.64
C ASP A 22 7.09 17.17 -5.43
N LEU A 23 6.65 15.91 -5.29
CA LEU A 23 5.76 15.47 -4.22
C LEU A 23 6.53 14.86 -3.05
N THR A 24 6.15 15.25 -1.85
CA THR A 24 6.61 14.65 -0.59
C THR A 24 5.89 13.34 -0.29
N GLN A 25 6.44 12.52 0.63
CA GLN A 25 5.76 11.32 1.11
C GLN A 25 4.43 11.63 1.81
N LEU A 26 4.31 12.81 2.44
CA LEU A 26 3.09 13.26 3.09
C LEU A 26 2.00 13.51 2.05
N GLU A 27 2.32 14.24 0.98
CA GLU A 27 1.37 14.50 -0.11
C GLU A 27 0.98 13.19 -0.81
N ALA A 28 1.94 12.30 -1.07
CA ALA A 28 1.66 10.97 -1.60
C ALA A 28 0.71 10.17 -0.69
N SER A 29 0.85 10.29 0.64
CA SER A 29 -0.04 9.63 1.60
C SER A 29 -1.46 10.19 1.59
N VAL A 30 -1.62 11.49 1.35
CA VAL A 30 -2.93 12.14 1.20
C VAL A 30 -3.58 11.71 -0.12
N LEU A 31 -2.82 11.74 -1.23
CA LEU A 31 -3.31 11.32 -2.54
C LEU A 31 -3.72 9.84 -2.57
N ALA A 32 -2.93 8.99 -1.93
CA ALA A 32 -3.23 7.58 -1.80
C ALA A 32 -4.15 7.26 -0.62
N ASP A 33 -4.59 8.24 0.18
CA ASP A 33 -5.40 8.08 1.41
C ASP A 33 -4.98 6.85 2.23
N VAL A 34 -3.72 6.91 2.65
CA VAL A 34 -3.02 5.95 3.51
C VAL A 34 -2.15 6.72 4.51
N SER A 35 -1.58 6.02 5.49
CA SER A 35 -0.62 6.65 6.40
C SER A 35 0.72 6.95 5.69
N THR A 36 1.42 7.99 6.13
CA THR A 36 2.79 8.28 5.64
C THR A 36 3.76 7.13 5.93
N SER A 37 3.54 6.37 7.02
CA SER A 37 4.27 5.14 7.30
C SER A 37 4.05 4.05 6.24
N THR A 38 2.85 3.95 5.66
CA THR A 38 2.55 3.03 4.56
C THR A 38 3.37 3.39 3.31
N ILE A 39 3.45 4.70 2.98
CA ILE A 39 4.31 5.19 1.87
C ILE A 39 5.77 4.86 2.13
N SER A 40 6.28 5.15 3.33
CA SER A 40 7.65 4.78 3.72
C SER A 40 7.89 3.28 3.59
N ARG A 41 6.92 2.42 3.94
CA ARG A 41 7.08 0.96 3.77
C ARG A 41 7.16 0.53 2.31
N TRP A 42 6.39 1.16 1.41
CA TRP A 42 6.52 0.92 -0.03
C TRP A 42 7.90 1.31 -0.56
N LEU A 43 8.40 2.49 -0.14
CA LEU A 43 9.69 3.02 -0.60
C LEU A 43 10.90 2.30 -0.01
N THR A 44 10.82 1.87 1.26
CA THR A 44 11.96 1.29 1.98
C THR A 44 12.00 -0.24 1.91
N TYR A 45 10.84 -0.91 1.98
CA TYR A 45 10.77 -2.37 2.07
C TYR A 45 10.22 -3.03 0.80
N GLY A 46 9.89 -2.24 -0.24
CA GLY A 46 9.32 -2.77 -1.48
C GLY A 46 7.94 -3.42 -1.27
N GLU A 47 7.21 -2.97 -0.24
CA GLU A 47 5.86 -3.47 -0.01
C GLU A 47 4.92 -3.03 -1.14
N THR A 48 4.03 -3.94 -1.54
CA THR A 48 3.05 -3.69 -2.58
C THR A 48 1.74 -3.16 -1.97
N PRO A 49 1.16 -2.09 -2.54
CA PRO A 49 -0.18 -1.67 -2.19
C PRO A 49 -1.22 -2.70 -2.65
N THR A 50 -2.44 -2.58 -2.11
CA THR A 50 -3.60 -3.25 -2.71
C THR A 50 -3.90 -2.65 -4.09
N ILE A 51 -4.61 -3.37 -4.94
CA ILE A 51 -4.86 -2.90 -6.31
C ILE A 51 -5.61 -1.56 -6.35
N LYS A 52 -6.64 -1.36 -5.50
CA LYS A 52 -7.35 -0.07 -5.41
C LYS A 52 -6.46 1.10 -4.98
N ILE A 53 -5.56 0.87 -4.03
CA ILE A 53 -4.64 1.90 -3.56
C ILE A 53 -3.61 2.20 -4.65
N ALA A 54 -3.12 1.17 -5.33
CA ALA A 54 -2.21 1.29 -6.46
C ALA A 54 -2.84 2.11 -7.60
N GLU A 55 -4.09 1.81 -7.96
CA GLU A 55 -4.86 2.51 -9.00
C GLU A 55 -5.11 3.96 -8.61
N ARG A 56 -5.54 4.22 -7.37
CA ARG A 56 -5.76 5.57 -6.85
C ARG A 56 -4.48 6.41 -6.90
N LEU A 57 -3.37 5.85 -6.42
CA LEU A 57 -2.09 6.56 -6.44
C LEU A 57 -1.61 6.77 -7.89
N ALA A 58 -1.70 5.76 -8.75
CA ALA A 58 -1.29 5.89 -10.15
C ALA A 58 -2.11 6.97 -10.88
N ALA A 59 -3.43 7.02 -10.65
CA ALA A 59 -4.29 8.06 -11.18
C ALA A 59 -3.88 9.45 -10.67
N ALA A 60 -3.58 9.59 -9.37
CA ALA A 60 -3.12 10.84 -8.77
C ALA A 60 -1.73 11.28 -9.26
N LEU A 61 -0.87 10.33 -9.66
CA LEU A 61 0.46 10.58 -10.23
C LEU A 61 0.46 10.65 -11.76
N GLU A 62 -0.73 10.66 -12.38
CA GLU A 62 -0.95 10.71 -13.83
C GLU A 62 -0.13 9.63 -14.58
N CYS A 63 -0.13 8.40 -14.05
CA CYS A 63 0.55 7.26 -14.65
C CYS A 63 -0.26 5.97 -14.51
N SER A 64 0.24 4.87 -15.08
CA SER A 64 -0.35 3.55 -14.87
C SER A 64 0.30 2.83 -13.67
N VAL A 65 -0.45 1.88 -13.09
CA VAL A 65 0.07 0.99 -12.04
C VAL A 65 1.33 0.24 -12.52
N SER A 66 1.37 -0.13 -13.81
CA SER A 66 2.52 -0.76 -14.45
C SER A 66 3.74 0.16 -14.56
N ASP A 67 3.54 1.47 -14.72
CA ASP A 67 4.64 2.45 -14.76
C ASP A 67 5.34 2.52 -13.41
N LEU A 68 4.59 2.38 -12.31
CA LEU A 68 5.11 2.26 -10.95
C LEU A 68 5.77 0.89 -10.68
N GLY A 69 5.77 -0.02 -11.65
CA GLY A 69 6.37 -1.35 -11.51
C GLY A 69 5.49 -2.35 -10.74
N TRP A 70 4.31 -1.92 -10.28
CA TRP A 70 3.34 -2.82 -9.68
C TRP A 70 2.61 -3.59 -10.77
N ARG A 71 2.66 -4.92 -10.71
CA ARG A 71 1.90 -5.78 -11.60
C ARG A 71 0.68 -6.28 -10.84
N PRO A 72 -0.55 -6.01 -11.31
CA PRO A 72 -1.75 -6.56 -10.70
C PRO A 72 -1.69 -8.09 -10.71
N THR A 73 -1.32 -8.70 -9.58
CA THR A 73 -1.30 -10.16 -9.43
C THR A 73 -2.65 -10.66 -8.93
N VAL A 74 -2.89 -11.97 -9.08
CA VAL A 74 -4.04 -12.65 -8.44
C VAL A 74 -4.01 -12.39 -6.93
N ALA A 75 -2.83 -12.32 -6.33
CA ALA A 75 -2.67 -11.97 -4.93
C ALA A 75 -3.15 -10.54 -4.63
N MET A 76 -2.74 -9.51 -5.37
CA MET A 76 -3.26 -8.14 -5.17
C MET A 76 -4.80 -8.07 -5.28
N ARG A 77 -5.41 -8.87 -6.15
CA ARG A 77 -6.88 -8.98 -6.26
C ARG A 77 -7.49 -9.73 -5.06
N ALA A 78 -6.85 -10.78 -4.59
CA ALA A 78 -7.26 -11.51 -3.40
C ALA A 78 -7.17 -10.63 -2.13
N GLN A 79 -6.13 -9.79 -2.04
CA GLN A 79 -6.00 -8.80 -0.97
C GLN A 79 -7.20 -7.85 -0.93
N ASP A 80 -7.71 -7.44 -2.10
CA ASP A 80 -8.85 -6.55 -2.22
C ASP A 80 -10.15 -7.20 -1.72
N ALA A 81 -10.34 -8.49 -2.02
CA ALA A 81 -11.44 -9.28 -1.46
C ALA A 81 -11.32 -9.41 0.07
N VAL A 82 -10.12 -9.64 0.58
CA VAL A 82 -9.85 -9.73 2.03
C VAL A 82 -10.08 -8.38 2.73
N VAL A 83 -9.65 -7.27 2.13
CA VAL A 83 -9.90 -5.90 2.63
C VAL A 83 -11.39 -5.57 2.57
N ALA A 84 -12.10 -5.98 1.51
CA ALA A 84 -13.54 -5.78 1.40
C ALA A 84 -14.29 -6.54 2.51
N VAL A 85 -13.92 -7.80 2.78
CA VAL A 85 -14.47 -8.60 3.89
C VAL A 85 -14.13 -7.98 5.25
N ALA A 86 -12.91 -7.49 5.43
CA ALA A 86 -12.48 -6.83 6.66
C ALA A 86 -13.28 -5.54 6.90
N ARG A 87 -13.44 -4.69 5.88
CA ARG A 87 -14.25 -3.47 5.96
C ARG A 87 -15.73 -3.76 6.19
N ALA A 88 -16.29 -4.78 5.56
CA ALA A 88 -17.67 -5.23 5.83
C ALA A 88 -17.88 -5.67 7.29
N ARG A 89 -16.79 -6.04 7.98
CA ARG A 89 -16.77 -6.38 9.40
C ARG A 89 -16.33 -5.20 10.30
N GLY A 90 -16.21 -4.00 9.77
CA GLY A 90 -15.79 -2.80 10.52
C GLY A 90 -14.29 -2.71 10.80
N ILE A 91 -13.46 -3.54 10.16
CA ILE A 91 -12.03 -3.61 10.43
C ILE A 91 -11.25 -2.70 9.46
N VAL A 92 -10.39 -1.85 10.02
CA VAL A 92 -9.48 -1.01 9.25
C VAL A 92 -8.23 -1.81 8.87
N VAL A 93 -7.97 -1.94 7.57
CA VAL A 93 -6.78 -2.62 7.04
C VAL A 93 -5.77 -1.57 6.59
N ASP A 94 -4.56 -1.62 7.15
CA ASP A 94 -3.48 -0.67 6.84
C ASP A 94 -2.59 -1.17 5.70
N SER A 95 -2.22 -2.45 5.73
CA SER A 95 -1.52 -3.08 4.62
C SER A 95 -1.76 -4.58 4.57
N VAL A 96 -1.56 -5.15 3.39
CA VAL A 96 -1.59 -6.59 3.19
C VAL A 96 -0.23 -7.04 2.68
N ARG A 97 0.41 -7.95 3.41
CA ARG A 97 1.75 -8.45 3.08
C ARG A 97 1.62 -9.84 2.47
N GLU A 98 2.16 -10.01 1.28
CA GLU A 98 2.31 -11.32 0.66
C GLU A 98 3.63 -11.94 1.12
N SER A 99 3.57 -13.18 1.62
CA SER A 99 4.73 -14.04 1.86
C SER A 99 4.58 -15.26 0.96
N ARG A 100 5.70 -15.92 0.62
CA ARG A 100 5.80 -17.00 -0.39
C ARG A 100 4.71 -18.09 -0.30
N ASP A 101 4.12 -18.31 0.88
CA ASP A 101 3.08 -19.31 1.13
C ASP A 101 1.83 -18.77 1.85
N MET A 102 1.73 -17.45 2.12
CA MET A 102 0.65 -16.91 2.94
C MET A 102 0.40 -15.40 2.74
N VAL A 103 -0.87 -15.01 2.61
CA VAL A 103 -1.31 -13.62 2.66
C VAL A 103 -1.54 -13.23 4.12
N ARG A 104 -0.72 -12.33 4.66
CA ARG A 104 -0.85 -11.83 6.04
C ARG A 104 -1.45 -10.43 6.01
N VAL A 105 -2.63 -10.27 6.63
CA VAL A 105 -3.31 -8.97 6.74
C VAL A 105 -2.80 -8.25 7.99
N VAL A 106 -2.28 -7.04 7.83
CA VAL A 106 -1.93 -6.18 8.96
C VAL A 106 -3.13 -5.29 9.26
N LEU A 107 -3.82 -5.60 10.35
CA LEU A 107 -5.01 -4.88 10.80
C LEU A 107 -4.59 -3.71 11.70
N LEU A 108 -5.14 -2.53 11.45
CA LEU A 108 -4.98 -1.38 12.34
C LEU A 108 -6.09 -1.45 13.38
N VAL A 109 -5.78 -2.09 14.51
CA VAL A 109 -6.73 -2.19 15.62
C VAL A 109 -6.56 -0.95 16.50
N PRO A 110 -7.61 -0.12 16.71
CA PRO A 110 -7.53 1.00 17.64
C PRO A 110 -7.15 0.50 19.03
N LYS A 111 -6.26 1.22 19.74
CA LYS A 111 -5.74 0.80 21.06
C LYS A 111 -6.85 0.44 22.06
N ARG A 112 -7.99 1.15 22.00
CA ARG A 112 -9.19 0.91 22.82
C ARG A 112 -9.81 -0.48 22.58
N GLU A 113 -9.76 -0.99 21.35
CA GLU A 113 -10.28 -2.32 21.01
C GLU A 113 -9.33 -3.42 21.49
N ILE A 114 -8.01 -3.18 21.44
CA ILE A 114 -7.00 -4.10 22.00
C ILE A 114 -7.20 -4.25 23.51
N GLU A 115 -7.44 -3.14 24.21
CA GLU A 115 -7.70 -3.13 25.65
C GLU A 115 -9.02 -3.82 26.00
N ARG A 116 -10.09 -3.63 25.22
CA ARG A 116 -11.36 -4.36 25.40
C ARG A 116 -11.22 -5.86 25.21
N VAL A 117 -10.51 -6.30 24.18
CA VAL A 117 -10.28 -7.74 23.93
C VAL A 117 -9.41 -8.37 25.01
N ARG A 118 -8.45 -7.62 25.57
CA ARG A 118 -7.67 -8.08 26.74
C ARG A 118 -8.52 -8.18 27.99
N ALA A 119 -9.35 -7.17 28.29
CA ALA A 119 -10.22 -7.15 29.46
C ALA A 119 -11.35 -8.20 29.41
N ALA A 120 -11.73 -8.69 28.22
CA ALA A 120 -12.72 -9.75 28.06
C ALA A 120 -12.12 -11.17 28.14
N ARG A 121 -10.80 -11.29 28.31
CA ARG A 121 -10.07 -12.57 28.32
C ARG A 121 -9.53 -12.93 29.72
N ASP A 122 -9.65 -12.02 30.68
CA ASP A 122 -9.48 -12.22 32.12
C ASP A 122 -10.85 -12.50 32.77
#